data_AF-A0A401J6F3-F1
#
_entry.id   AF-A0A401J6F3-F1
#
_cell.length_a   1.000
_cell.length_b   1.000
_cell.length_c   1.000
_cell.angle_alpha   90.00
_cell.angle_beta   90.00
_cell.angle_gamma   90.00
#
_symmetry.space_group_name_H-M   'P 1'
#
loop_
_entity.id
_entity.type
_entity.pdbx_description
1 polymer ?
#
loop_
_entity_poly.entity_id
_entity_poly.type
_entity_poly.pdbx_seq_one_letter_code
_entity_poly.pdbx_strand_id
1 'polypeptide(L)'
;MWLATFRDLGDDADIVKARGLYQGTLAQYRWAPVFDLPWLAQTLGPRFRPELDRFFADNLFNMTNQPDIHTPYLFAWAGDKAATERVVRRYITQSVPHRYVNSGVRPQPWVGHSFALSPQGFADGMDDDAGTMSAWYVWAMLGLYPITPGDPRFVVTTPMGRNIRINGTALADLPVRSMQQETGQ
;
A
#
# COMPACT_ATOMS: atom_id res chain seq x y z
N MET A 1 -18.25 12.45 -5.95
CA MET A 1 -18.28 11.52 -4.79
C MET A 1 -17.05 11.69 -3.91
N TRP A 2 -15.83 11.44 -4.40
CA TRP A 2 -14.63 11.44 -3.55
C TRP A 2 -14.42 12.75 -2.76
N LEU A 3 -14.59 13.91 -3.42
CA LEU A 3 -14.46 15.23 -2.77
C LEU A 3 -15.37 15.42 -1.55
N ALA A 4 -16.55 14.81 -1.54
CA ALA A 4 -17.51 14.93 -0.44
C ALA A 4 -17.29 13.89 0.67
N THR A 5 -16.59 12.80 0.37
CA THR A 5 -16.49 11.63 1.27
C THR A 5 -15.11 11.48 1.89
N PHE A 6 -14.04 11.69 1.11
CA PHE A 6 -12.68 11.31 1.48
C PHE A 6 -11.69 12.47 1.52
N ARG A 7 -12.06 13.64 0.96
CA ARG A 7 -11.18 14.82 1.01
C ARG A 7 -10.96 15.25 2.45
N ASP A 8 -12.03 15.37 3.21
CA ASP A 8 -12.03 15.81 4.60
C ASP A 8 -12.63 14.69 5.45
N LEU A 9 -11.75 13.97 6.15
CA LEU A 9 -12.12 12.81 6.97
C LEU A 9 -12.73 13.28 8.31
N GLY A 10 -13.86 12.69 8.69
CA GLY A 10 -14.54 12.96 9.97
C GLY A 10 -14.24 11.91 11.03
N ASP A 11 -14.96 11.95 12.15
CA ASP A 11 -14.75 11.04 13.29
C ASP A 11 -15.02 9.56 12.96
N ASP A 12 -15.77 9.29 11.88
CA ASP A 12 -16.05 7.95 11.37
C ASP A 12 -14.97 7.42 10.42
N ALA A 13 -13.85 8.14 10.26
CA ALA A 13 -12.81 7.80 9.29
C ALA A 13 -12.13 6.45 9.53
N ASP A 14 -12.12 6.00 10.77
CA ASP A 14 -11.47 4.79 11.26
C ASP A 14 -12.48 3.73 11.73
N ILE A 15 -13.67 3.75 11.13
CA ILE A 15 -14.70 2.73 11.34
C ILE A 15 -14.78 1.86 10.08
N VAL A 16 -14.55 0.56 10.24
CA VAL A 16 -14.67 -0.41 9.13
C VAL A 16 -16.12 -0.49 8.68
N LYS A 17 -16.35 -0.38 7.36
CA LYS A 17 -17.68 -0.32 6.72
C LYS A 17 -18.48 0.95 6.99
N ALA A 18 -17.84 2.01 7.51
CA ALA A 18 -18.49 3.32 7.62
C ALA A 18 -19.10 3.75 6.28
N ARG A 19 -20.29 4.35 6.33
CA ARG A 19 -21.00 4.87 5.16
C ARG A 19 -21.23 3.84 4.05
N GLY A 20 -21.33 2.56 4.39
CA GLY A 20 -21.57 1.47 3.43
C GLY A 20 -20.33 1.00 2.67
N LEU A 21 -19.12 1.38 3.11
CA LEU A 21 -17.88 0.84 2.56
C LEU A 21 -17.80 -0.68 2.75
N TYR A 22 -17.08 -1.35 1.85
CA TYR A 22 -16.88 -2.79 1.90
C TYR A 22 -15.49 -3.10 2.48
N GLN A 23 -15.45 -3.77 3.63
CA GLN A 23 -14.22 -4.32 4.25
C GLN A 23 -13.03 -3.34 4.42
N GLY A 24 -13.31 -2.04 4.56
CA GLY A 24 -12.30 -1.03 4.82
C GLY A 24 -12.88 0.23 5.47
N THR A 25 -12.02 1.18 5.80
CA THR A 25 -12.35 2.46 6.43
C THR A 25 -12.29 3.61 5.43
N LEU A 26 -12.83 4.78 5.77
CA LEU A 26 -12.67 5.97 4.92
C LEU A 26 -11.20 6.38 4.83
N ALA A 27 -10.42 6.21 5.90
CA ALA A 27 -8.98 6.49 5.92
C ALA A 27 -8.21 5.62 4.91
N GLN A 28 -8.60 4.36 4.74
CA GLN A 28 -8.01 3.43 3.78
C GLN A 28 -8.45 3.74 2.34
N TYR A 29 -9.76 3.89 2.11
CA TYR A 29 -10.33 4.18 0.80
C TYR A 29 -9.97 5.56 0.23
N ARG A 30 -9.53 6.49 1.08
CA ARG A 30 -9.06 7.82 0.65
C ARG A 30 -8.01 7.74 -0.46
N TRP A 31 -7.14 6.75 -0.40
CA TRP A 31 -6.02 6.59 -1.32
C TRP A 31 -6.38 5.85 -2.62
N ALA A 32 -7.63 5.41 -2.79
CA ALA A 32 -8.07 4.56 -3.91
C ALA A 32 -8.02 5.16 -5.33
N PRO A 33 -8.01 6.50 -5.57
CA PRO A 33 -7.90 7.08 -6.92
C PRO A 33 -6.54 6.88 -7.61
N VAL A 34 -6.03 5.64 -7.69
CA VAL A 34 -4.73 5.30 -8.28
C VAL A 34 -4.64 5.57 -9.78
N PHE A 35 -5.77 5.71 -10.47
CA PHE A 35 -5.82 6.09 -11.89
C PHE A 35 -5.55 7.57 -12.12
N ASP A 36 -5.59 8.41 -11.07
CA ASP A 36 -5.31 9.84 -11.16
C ASP A 36 -4.59 10.35 -9.90
N LEU A 37 -3.37 9.82 -9.70
CA LEU A 37 -2.50 10.22 -8.59
C LEU A 37 -2.14 11.72 -8.62
N PRO A 38 -1.87 12.36 -9.78
CA PRO A 38 -1.67 13.81 -9.84
C PRO A 38 -2.87 14.59 -9.31
N TRP A 39 -4.10 14.25 -9.71
CA TRP A 39 -5.31 14.89 -9.18
C TRP A 39 -5.47 14.66 -7.68
N LEU A 40 -5.22 13.44 -7.18
CA LEU A 40 -5.29 13.14 -5.75
C LEU A 40 -4.31 14.01 -4.95
N ALA A 41 -3.05 14.08 -5.41
CA ALA A 41 -2.02 14.88 -4.77
C ALA A 41 -2.33 16.39 -4.84
N GLN A 42 -2.79 16.90 -5.98
CA GLN A 42 -3.19 18.30 -6.13
C GLN A 42 -4.41 18.65 -5.26
N THR A 43 -5.39 17.74 -5.18
CA THR A 43 -6.61 17.93 -4.38
C THR A 43 -6.30 17.98 -2.89
N LEU A 44 -5.34 17.18 -2.42
CA LEU A 44 -4.88 17.22 -1.03
C LEU A 44 -3.86 18.33 -0.77
N GLY A 45 -3.16 18.77 -1.82
CA GLY A 45 -2.19 19.87 -1.78
C GLY A 45 -1.13 19.67 -0.70
N PRO A 46 -0.84 20.70 0.12
CA PRO A 46 0.14 20.61 1.21
C PRO A 46 -0.16 19.52 2.25
N ARG A 47 -1.39 19.00 2.30
CA ARG A 47 -1.77 17.95 3.24
C ARG A 47 -1.43 16.55 2.75
N PHE A 48 -1.17 16.33 1.45
CA PHE A 48 -0.94 15.00 0.89
C PHE A 48 0.12 14.22 1.67
N ARG A 49 1.30 14.82 1.84
CA ARG A 49 2.43 14.15 2.50
C ARG A 49 2.21 13.99 4.02
N PRO A 50 1.87 15.02 4.80
CA PRO A 50 1.62 14.87 6.24
C PRO A 50 0.51 13.87 6.57
N GLU A 51 -0.55 13.82 5.78
CA GLU A 51 -1.65 12.88 6.03
C GLU A 51 -1.29 11.44 5.63
N LEU A 52 -0.45 11.25 4.61
CA LEU A 52 0.12 9.94 4.28
C LEU A 52 1.08 9.46 5.38
N ASP A 53 1.95 10.33 5.91
CA ASP A 53 2.81 10.00 7.04
C ASP A 53 1.99 9.63 8.29
N ARG A 54 0.93 10.42 8.59
CA ARG A 54 0.02 10.15 9.70
C ARG A 54 -0.73 8.83 9.54
N PHE A 55 -1.17 8.49 8.33
CA PHE A 55 -1.86 7.23 8.06
C PHE A 55 -1.04 6.01 8.52
N PHE A 56 0.27 6.00 8.26
CA PHE A 56 1.15 4.93 8.75
C PHE A 56 1.54 5.08 10.22
N ALA A 57 1.70 6.30 10.73
CA ALA A 57 2.02 6.55 12.13
C ALA A 57 0.88 6.10 13.08
N ASP A 58 -0.37 6.34 12.67
CA ASP A 58 -1.58 5.99 13.43
C ASP A 58 -1.99 4.52 13.22
N ASN A 59 -1.18 3.71 12.53
CA ASN A 59 -1.42 2.30 12.22
C ASN A 59 -2.76 2.05 11.51
N LEU A 60 -3.10 2.91 10.53
CA LEU A 60 -4.36 2.84 9.77
C LEU A 60 -4.27 1.93 8.52
N PHE A 61 -3.05 1.56 8.12
CA PHE A 61 -2.79 0.67 7.00
C PHE A 61 -3.18 -0.78 7.33
N ASN A 62 -3.94 -1.42 6.44
CA ASN A 62 -4.36 -2.80 6.59
C ASN A 62 -3.67 -3.75 5.61
N MET A 63 -2.58 -4.38 6.03
CA MET A 63 -1.92 -5.42 5.22
C MET A 63 -2.76 -6.71 5.07
N THR A 64 -3.83 -6.90 5.85
CA THR A 64 -4.62 -8.14 5.78
C THR A 64 -5.70 -8.12 4.71
N ASN A 65 -5.88 -7.02 3.97
CA ASN A 65 -6.93 -6.87 2.97
C ASN A 65 -6.48 -5.96 1.81
N GLN A 66 -7.10 -6.03 0.64
CA GLN A 66 -6.65 -5.33 -0.57
C GLN A 66 -6.99 -3.82 -0.72
N PRO A 67 -7.95 -3.18 -0.03
CA PRO A 67 -8.36 -1.81 -0.35
C PRO A 67 -7.26 -0.74 -0.38
N ASP A 68 -6.19 -0.92 0.40
CA ASP A 68 -5.14 0.07 0.61
C ASP A 68 -3.71 -0.46 0.39
N ILE A 69 -3.54 -1.68 -0.14
CA ILE A 69 -2.22 -2.34 -0.30
C ILE A 69 -1.24 -1.58 -1.20
N HIS A 70 -1.73 -0.67 -2.02
CA HIS A 70 -0.92 0.23 -2.85
C HIS A 70 -0.37 1.44 -2.09
N THR A 71 -0.96 1.81 -0.95
CA THR A 71 -0.67 3.05 -0.21
C THR A 71 0.81 3.23 0.14
N PRO A 72 1.59 2.19 0.54
CA PRO A 72 3.02 2.35 0.79
C PRO A 72 3.81 2.89 -0.40
N TYR A 73 3.37 2.61 -1.62
CA TYR A 73 4.04 3.00 -2.86
C TYR A 73 3.75 4.44 -3.28
N LEU A 74 2.78 5.11 -2.63
CA LEU A 74 2.54 6.54 -2.85
C LEU A 74 3.72 7.40 -2.43
N PHE A 75 4.52 6.98 -1.44
CA PHE A 75 5.75 7.70 -1.09
C PHE A 75 6.77 7.69 -2.23
N ALA A 76 7.10 6.52 -2.77
CA ALA A 76 8.03 6.39 -3.88
C ALA A 76 7.51 7.07 -5.15
N TRP A 77 6.20 7.00 -5.41
CA TRP A 77 5.57 7.77 -6.48
C TRP A 77 5.80 9.28 -6.26
N ALA A 78 5.64 9.80 -5.05
CA ALA A 78 5.91 11.19 -4.68
C ALA A 78 7.41 11.50 -4.44
N GLY A 79 8.33 10.62 -4.87
CA GLY A 79 9.78 10.86 -4.82
C GLY A 79 10.50 10.38 -3.57
N ASP A 80 9.81 9.83 -2.56
CA ASP A 80 10.42 9.31 -1.33
C ASP A 80 10.46 7.78 -1.30
N LYS A 81 11.42 7.21 -2.05
CA LYS A 81 11.63 5.76 -2.10
C LYS A 81 12.01 5.18 -0.73
N ALA A 82 12.72 5.94 0.09
CA ALA A 82 13.16 5.49 1.41
C ALA A 82 11.97 5.29 2.36
N ALA A 83 10.94 6.14 2.29
CA ALA A 83 9.71 5.95 3.05
C ALA A 83 8.94 4.69 2.61
N THR A 84 8.80 4.45 1.31
CA THR A 84 8.22 3.18 0.82
C THR A 84 9.03 1.99 1.32
N GLU A 85 10.36 2.02 1.21
CA GLU A 85 11.22 0.93 1.69
C GLU A 85 11.02 0.67 3.18
N ARG A 86 10.99 1.72 4.03
CA ARG A 86 10.76 1.57 5.47
C ARG A 86 9.44 0.86 5.77
N VAL A 87 8.34 1.28 5.11
CA VAL A 87 7.01 0.68 5.34
C VAL A 87 6.95 -0.75 4.81
N VAL A 88 7.33 -0.96 3.55
CA VAL A 88 7.27 -2.28 2.91
C VAL A 88 8.16 -3.30 3.64
N ARG A 89 9.39 -2.91 3.99
CA ARG A 89 10.31 -3.77 4.75
C ARG A 89 9.75 -4.13 6.12
N ARG A 90 9.10 -3.19 6.80
CA ARG A 90 8.44 -3.42 8.09
C ARG A 90 7.39 -4.54 7.97
N TYR A 91 6.47 -4.46 7.01
CA TYR A 91 5.41 -5.47 6.86
C TYR A 91 5.90 -6.83 6.34
N ILE A 92 6.99 -6.87 5.57
CA ILE A 92 7.57 -8.12 5.05
C ILE A 92 8.43 -8.83 6.09
N THR A 93 9.24 -8.10 6.86
CA THR A 93 10.33 -8.71 7.65
C THR A 93 10.10 -8.68 9.14
N GLN A 94 9.17 -7.86 9.64
CA GLN A 94 8.99 -7.66 11.08
C GLN A 94 7.64 -8.21 11.55
N SER A 95 7.58 -8.51 12.84
CA SER A 95 6.32 -8.69 13.55
C SER A 95 5.70 -7.31 13.81
N VAL A 96 4.46 -7.10 13.38
CA VAL A 96 3.78 -5.79 13.42
C VAL A 96 2.37 -5.92 14.00
N PRO A 97 1.81 -4.85 14.60
CA PRO A 97 0.43 -4.86 15.09
C PRO A 97 -0.57 -4.74 13.93
N HIS A 98 -1.29 -5.81 13.63
CA HIS A 98 -2.40 -5.84 12.69
C HIS A 98 -3.70 -5.47 13.40
N ARG A 99 -4.17 -4.26 13.13
CA ARG A 99 -5.31 -3.67 13.82
C ARG A 99 -6.66 -4.07 13.23
N TYR A 100 -6.70 -4.37 11.95
CA TYR A 100 -7.94 -4.59 11.20
C TYR A 100 -8.15 -6.06 10.85
N VAL A 101 -9.41 -6.39 10.60
CA VAL A 101 -9.88 -7.55 9.84
C VAL A 101 -10.99 -7.09 8.91
N ASN A 102 -11.38 -7.93 7.95
CA ASN A 102 -12.43 -7.63 6.98
C ASN A 102 -13.77 -7.19 7.60
N SER A 103 -14.05 -7.59 8.85
CA SER A 103 -15.29 -7.27 9.56
C SER A 103 -15.20 -6.08 10.52
N GLY A 104 -14.02 -5.58 10.89
CA GLY A 104 -13.90 -4.63 11.99
C GLY A 104 -12.49 -4.23 12.40
N VAL A 105 -12.43 -3.33 13.38
CA VAL A 105 -11.22 -2.97 14.11
C VAL A 105 -11.12 -3.91 15.32
N ARG A 106 -9.96 -4.52 15.54
CA ARG A 106 -9.74 -5.38 16.71
C ARG A 106 -9.65 -4.53 17.98
N PRO A 107 -10.26 -4.96 19.11
CA PRO A 107 -10.05 -4.32 20.40
C PRO A 107 -8.58 -4.34 20.85
N GLN A 108 -7.87 -5.41 20.49
CA GLN A 108 -6.42 -5.53 20.63
C GLN A 108 -5.82 -6.00 19.31
N PRO A 109 -4.83 -5.29 18.74
CA PRO A 109 -4.16 -5.73 17.52
C PRO A 109 -3.54 -7.12 17.68
N TRP A 110 -3.64 -7.95 16.65
CA TRP A 110 -2.84 -9.17 16.58
C TRP A 110 -1.41 -8.80 16.18
N VAL A 111 -0.41 -9.26 16.92
CA VAL A 111 1.00 -8.92 16.66
C VAL A 111 1.70 -10.12 16.06
N GLY A 112 2.17 -10.00 14.83
CA GLY A 112 2.83 -11.08 14.11
C GLY A 112 3.36 -10.67 12.75
N HIS A 113 4.00 -11.61 12.07
CA HIS A 113 4.47 -11.42 10.71
C HIS A 113 3.29 -11.40 9.74
N SER A 114 3.31 -10.47 8.77
CA SER A 114 2.30 -10.46 7.70
C SER A 114 2.47 -11.62 6.74
N PHE A 115 3.72 -12.03 6.50
CA PHE A 115 4.12 -13.16 5.68
C PHE A 115 5.12 -14.03 6.45
N ALA A 116 4.88 -15.33 6.54
CA ALA A 116 5.70 -16.27 7.28
C ALA A 116 5.96 -17.55 6.48
N LEU A 117 7.14 -18.14 6.64
CA LEU A 117 7.47 -19.45 6.08
C LEU A 117 6.96 -20.55 7.03
N SER A 118 5.63 -20.69 7.12
CA SER A 118 4.96 -21.69 7.96
C SER A 118 3.60 -22.08 7.36
N PRO A 119 2.95 -23.17 7.80
CA PRO A 119 1.59 -23.48 7.39
C PRO A 119 0.60 -22.31 7.62
N GLN A 120 0.78 -21.55 8.71
CA GLN A 120 0.15 -20.25 8.89
C GLN A 120 1.02 -19.18 8.20
N GLY A 121 0.90 -19.09 6.88
CA GLY A 121 1.77 -18.27 6.04
C GLY A 121 1.43 -16.78 6.00
N PHE A 122 0.20 -16.42 6.36
CA PHE A 122 -0.32 -15.04 6.33
C PHE A 122 -0.79 -14.58 7.70
N ALA A 123 -0.87 -13.25 7.89
CA ALA A 123 -1.42 -12.65 9.10
C ALA A 123 -2.84 -13.16 9.43
N ASP A 124 -3.21 -13.11 10.71
CA ASP A 124 -4.54 -13.52 11.13
C ASP A 124 -5.64 -12.68 10.43
N GLY A 125 -6.56 -13.37 9.76
CA GLY A 125 -7.65 -12.75 8.98
C GLY A 125 -7.27 -12.27 7.58
N MET A 126 -6.08 -12.64 7.09
CA MET A 126 -5.60 -12.33 5.75
C MET A 126 -5.84 -13.50 4.79
N ASP A 127 -6.61 -13.26 3.74
CA ASP A 127 -6.75 -14.18 2.61
C ASP A 127 -5.74 -13.81 1.52
N ASP A 128 -5.18 -14.81 0.83
CA ASP A 128 -4.28 -14.55 -0.31
C ASP A 128 -5.04 -14.03 -1.54
N ASP A 129 -6.35 -14.30 -1.61
CA ASP A 129 -7.28 -13.91 -2.68
C ASP A 129 -6.72 -14.14 -4.08
N ALA A 130 -6.70 -15.42 -4.47
CA ALA A 130 -6.20 -15.89 -5.76
C ALA A 130 -4.75 -15.45 -6.06
N GLY A 131 -3.92 -15.33 -5.02
CA GLY A 131 -2.50 -14.97 -5.14
C GLY A 131 -2.24 -13.47 -5.14
N THR A 132 -3.23 -12.63 -4.80
CA THR A 132 -3.07 -11.18 -4.73
C THR A 132 -2.00 -10.78 -3.71
N MET A 133 -2.01 -11.38 -2.51
CA MET A 133 -1.07 -11.00 -1.47
C MET A 133 0.32 -11.61 -1.68
N SER A 134 0.37 -12.84 -2.19
CA SER A 134 1.59 -13.46 -2.70
C SER A 134 2.23 -12.63 -3.82
N ALA A 135 1.43 -12.12 -4.76
CA ALA A 135 1.90 -11.22 -5.80
C ALA A 135 2.40 -9.90 -5.22
N TRP A 136 1.70 -9.32 -4.23
CA TRP A 136 2.17 -8.13 -3.52
C TRP A 136 3.55 -8.34 -2.90
N TYR A 137 3.77 -9.49 -2.25
CA TYR A 137 5.09 -9.87 -1.71
C TYR A 137 6.16 -9.94 -2.80
N VAL A 138 5.87 -10.59 -3.93
CA VAL A 138 6.81 -10.69 -5.06
C VAL A 138 7.15 -9.31 -5.63
N TRP A 139 6.15 -8.45 -5.85
CA TRP A 139 6.34 -7.07 -6.31
C TRP A 139 7.23 -6.26 -5.38
N ALA A 140 6.98 -6.36 -4.07
CA ALA A 140 7.81 -5.73 -3.06
C ALA A 140 9.27 -6.23 -3.09
N MET A 141 9.48 -7.55 -3.23
CA MET A 141 10.82 -8.13 -3.34
C MET A 141 11.57 -7.66 -4.60
N LEU A 142 10.84 -7.48 -5.71
CA LEU A 142 11.36 -6.93 -6.97
C LEU A 142 11.67 -5.43 -6.88
N GLY A 143 11.13 -4.71 -5.89
CA GLY A 143 11.24 -3.25 -5.85
C GLY A 143 10.46 -2.55 -6.96
N LEU A 144 9.36 -3.16 -7.42
CA LEU A 144 8.48 -2.66 -8.48
C LEU A 144 7.03 -2.80 -8.03
N TYR A 145 6.17 -1.85 -8.36
CA TYR A 145 4.74 -1.99 -8.06
C TYR A 145 3.84 -1.43 -9.16
N PRO A 146 2.87 -2.22 -9.68
CA PRO A 146 1.90 -1.76 -10.67
C PRO A 146 0.76 -0.99 -9.98
N ILE A 147 1.05 0.24 -9.51
CA ILE A 147 0.10 1.01 -8.69
C ILE A 147 -1.23 1.30 -9.38
N THR A 148 -1.21 1.46 -10.70
CA THR A 148 -2.38 1.73 -11.53
C THR A 148 -2.59 0.58 -12.52
N PRO A 149 -3.45 -0.40 -12.20
CA PRO A 149 -3.77 -1.46 -13.14
C PRO A 149 -4.28 -0.91 -14.48
N GLY A 150 -3.74 -1.42 -15.58
CA GLY A 150 -4.03 -0.93 -16.94
C GLY A 150 -3.03 0.11 -17.47
N ASP A 151 -2.18 0.69 -16.62
CA ASP A 151 -1.05 1.52 -17.04
C ASP A 151 0.22 0.64 -17.17
N PRO A 152 0.97 0.70 -18.29
CA PRO A 152 2.19 -0.09 -18.48
C PRO A 152 3.42 0.45 -17.71
N ARG A 153 3.23 1.34 -16.73
CA ARG A 153 4.29 1.90 -15.89
C ARG A 153 4.25 1.36 -14.46
N PHE A 154 5.41 1.30 -13.82
CA PHE A 154 5.59 0.78 -12.46
C PHE A 154 6.18 1.85 -11.54
N VAL A 155 5.73 1.91 -10.29
CA VAL A 155 6.45 2.64 -9.24
C VAL A 155 7.71 1.85 -8.91
N VAL A 156 8.87 2.48 -9.08
CA VAL A 156 10.18 1.86 -8.80
C VAL A 156 10.63 2.22 -7.40
N THR A 157 10.91 1.20 -6.57
CA THR A 157 11.34 1.32 -5.18
C THR A 157 12.72 0.67 -5.00
N THR A 158 13.03 0.17 -3.80
CA THR A 158 14.27 -0.55 -3.51
C THR A 158 14.02 -2.06 -3.59
N PRO A 159 14.65 -2.81 -4.53
CA PRO A 159 14.60 -4.27 -4.54
C PRO A 159 15.17 -4.84 -3.25
N MET A 160 14.48 -5.82 -2.65
CA MET A 160 14.92 -6.45 -1.40
C MET A 160 15.80 -7.68 -1.64
N GLY A 161 15.63 -8.33 -2.80
CA GLY A 161 16.44 -9.47 -3.23
C GLY A 161 17.76 -9.06 -3.90
N ARG A 162 18.72 -9.97 -3.92
CA ARG A 162 19.97 -9.83 -4.69
C ARG A 162 19.91 -10.68 -5.96
N ASN A 163 20.54 -10.22 -7.05
CA ASN A 163 20.67 -10.96 -8.31
C ASN A 163 19.34 -11.46 -8.89
N ILE A 164 18.27 -10.66 -8.76
CA ILE A 164 16.94 -11.03 -9.29
C ILE A 164 17.01 -11.10 -10.81
N ARG A 165 16.52 -12.21 -11.39
CA ARG A 165 16.38 -12.40 -12.84
C ARG A 165 14.95 -12.82 -13.17
N ILE A 166 14.39 -12.26 -14.25
CA ILE A 166 13.09 -12.67 -14.82
C ILE A 166 13.37 -13.26 -16.19
N ASN A 167 12.99 -14.52 -16.40
CA ASN A 167 13.28 -15.28 -17.64
C ASN A 167 14.75 -15.16 -18.08
N GLY A 168 15.67 -15.26 -17.12
CA GLY A 168 17.10 -15.19 -17.38
C GLY A 168 17.65 -13.79 -17.63
N THR A 169 16.85 -12.72 -17.62
CA THR A 169 17.33 -11.32 -17.74
C THR A 169 17.45 -10.69 -16.35
N ALA A 170 18.55 -10.00 -16.05
CA ALA A 170 18.69 -9.34 -14.76
C ALA A 170 17.66 -8.21 -14.63
N LEU A 171 17.10 -8.02 -13.44
CA LEU A 171 16.10 -6.99 -13.18
C LEU A 171 16.56 -5.58 -13.60
N ALA A 172 17.85 -5.27 -13.41
CA ALA A 172 18.47 -4.01 -13.80
C ALA A 172 18.53 -3.79 -15.33
N ASP A 173 18.45 -4.87 -16.11
CA ASP A 173 18.51 -4.84 -17.58
C ASP A 173 17.11 -4.86 -18.22
N LEU A 174 16.03 -4.98 -17.42
CA LEU A 174 14.67 -5.00 -17.94
C LEU A 174 14.22 -3.58 -18.36
N PRO A 175 13.47 -3.43 -19.46
CA PRO A 175 12.98 -2.15 -19.95
C PRO A 175 11.77 -1.65 -19.14
N VAL A 176 11.96 -1.39 -17.85
CA VAL A 176 10.91 -0.93 -16.93
C VAL A 176 10.56 0.52 -17.23
N ARG A 177 9.29 0.80 -17.55
CA ARG A 177 8.77 2.16 -17.61
C ARG A 177 8.38 2.61 -16.21
N SER A 178 9.06 3.62 -15.68
CA SER A 178 8.80 4.10 -14.32
C SER A 178 7.61 5.07 -14.26
N MET A 179 6.83 4.99 -13.18
CA MET A 179 5.81 5.96 -12.80
C MET A 179 6.28 6.70 -11.55
N GLN A 180 6.38 8.03 -11.65
CA GLN A 180 6.66 8.94 -10.54
C GLN A 180 5.85 10.21 -10.77
N GLN A 181 5.66 11.00 -9.71
CA GLN A 181 5.11 12.33 -9.82
C GLN A 181 6.02 13.17 -10.71
N GLU A 182 5.46 13.74 -11.76
CA GLU A 182 6.18 14.70 -12.59
C GLU A 182 6.47 15.93 -11.71
N THR A 183 7.75 16.21 -11.48
CA THR A 183 8.16 17.49 -10.89
C THR A 183 7.88 18.54 -11.96
N GLY A 184 6.87 19.37 -11.72
CA GLY A 184 6.54 20.47 -12.61
C GLY A 184 7.77 21.37 -12.82
N GLN A 185 8.06 21.67 -14.09
CA GLN A 185 8.95 22.76 -14.49
C GLN A 185 8.38 24.11 -14.07
#